data_AF-A0A9D2NK74-F1
#
_entry.id   AF-A0A9D2NK74-F1
#
_cell.length_a   1.000
_cell.length_b   1.000
_cell.length_c   1.000
_cell.angle_alpha   90.00
_cell.angle_beta   90.00
_cell.angle_gamma   90.00
#
_symmetry.space_group_name_H-M   'P 1'
#
loop_
_entity.id
_entity.type
_entity.pdbx_description
1 polymer ?
#
loop_
_entity_poly.entity_id
_entity_poly.type
_entity_poly.pdbx_seq_one_letter_code
_entity_poly.pdbx_strand_id
1 'polypeptide(L)'
;MTRNENLYGTKVVQIPPPEFVIFYNGEKDMPEETPLKLSDMYRLKVEDPKLQLEAVMLNISGSNNSRLKEACRTLKDYAVYTDKIRLYSKEQPLAEAVERAIDECITEDVLKDFLTKHRAEAKAMSIFEYDQEKHIRQEREDAWEEGRVSGLKEGQDSGLKLAETIFRLFREGKTTEEISASSGLPAEQIKELLGQKK
;
A
#
# COMPACT_ATOMS: atom_id res chain seq x y z
N MET A 1 26.82 -19.29 -3.07
CA MET A 1 27.36 -20.58 -3.54
C MET A 1 28.20 -20.48 -4.81
N THR A 2 28.34 -19.32 -5.47
CA THR A 2 29.12 -19.16 -6.73
C THR A 2 30.49 -18.49 -6.59
N ARG A 3 30.94 -18.21 -5.35
CA ARG A 3 32.13 -17.38 -5.06
C ARG A 3 33.44 -17.90 -5.68
N ASN A 4 33.50 -19.20 -5.99
CA ASN A 4 34.67 -19.86 -6.57
C ASN A 4 34.44 -20.38 -8.00
N GLU A 5 33.32 -20.03 -8.64
CA GLU A 5 33.07 -20.41 -10.02
C GLU A 5 33.76 -19.45 -10.99
N ASN A 6 34.16 -19.96 -12.15
CA ASN A 6 34.84 -19.16 -13.17
C ASN A 6 33.83 -18.22 -13.87
N LEU A 7 33.56 -17.06 -13.25
CA LEU A 7 32.63 -16.03 -13.74
C LEU A 7 33.04 -15.40 -15.07
N TYR A 8 34.31 -15.57 -15.48
CA TYR A 8 34.85 -15.03 -16.73
C TYR A 8 35.05 -16.11 -17.80
N GLY A 9 34.62 -17.35 -17.53
CA GLY A 9 34.61 -18.44 -18.50
C GLY A 9 33.41 -18.38 -19.45
N THR A 10 33.48 -19.15 -20.53
CA THR A 10 32.37 -19.32 -21.48
C THR A 10 31.29 -20.30 -21.01
N LYS A 11 31.53 -20.99 -19.88
CA LYS A 11 30.57 -21.95 -19.30
C LYS A 11 29.54 -21.21 -18.45
N VAL A 12 28.27 -21.54 -18.65
CA VAL A 12 27.16 -20.98 -17.86
C VAL A 12 27.26 -21.47 -16.41
N VAL A 13 27.30 -20.51 -15.48
CA VAL A 13 27.22 -20.75 -14.04
C VAL A 13 25.75 -20.95 -13.66
N GLN A 14 25.40 -22.13 -13.17
CA GLN A 14 24.04 -22.42 -12.72
C GLN A 14 23.80 -21.78 -11.37
N ILE A 15 22.73 -21.00 -11.24
CA ILE A 15 22.30 -20.43 -9.95
C ILE A 15 21.03 -21.13 -9.48
N PRO A 16 20.83 -21.28 -8.15
CA PRO A 16 19.56 -21.75 -7.65
C PRO A 16 18.44 -20.79 -8.06
N PRO A 17 17.19 -21.27 -8.20
CA PRO A 17 16.04 -20.41 -8.40
C PRO A 17 15.99 -19.31 -7.33
N PRO A 18 15.93 -18.03 -7.71
CA PRO A 18 15.82 -16.94 -6.75
C PRO A 18 14.41 -16.93 -6.14
N GLU A 19 14.35 -16.77 -4.83
CA GLU A 19 13.11 -16.54 -4.08
C GLU A 19 13.09 -15.09 -3.61
N PHE A 20 11.97 -14.40 -3.83
CA PHE A 20 11.79 -13.00 -3.42
C PHE A 20 10.79 -12.96 -2.26
N VAL A 21 11.28 -12.60 -1.08
CA VAL A 21 10.47 -12.50 0.14
C VAL A 21 10.54 -11.08 0.68
N ILE A 22 9.38 -10.54 1.05
CA ILE A 22 9.25 -9.22 1.65
C ILE A 22 8.69 -9.40 3.05
N PHE A 23 9.32 -8.81 4.06
CA PHE A 23 8.75 -8.80 5.40
C PHE A 23 7.89 -7.56 5.58
N TYR A 24 6.59 -7.77 5.76
CA TYR A 24 5.68 -6.71 6.15
C TYR A 24 5.63 -6.62 7.66
N ASN A 25 5.81 -5.40 8.15
CA ASN A 25 5.77 -5.11 9.56
C ASN A 25 4.83 -3.94 9.87
N GLY A 26 4.11 -3.35 8.92
CA GLY A 26 3.35 -2.12 9.20
C GLY A 26 2.13 -2.29 10.13
N GLU A 27 1.45 -1.18 10.40
CA GLU A 27 0.27 -1.12 11.29
C GLU A 27 -1.03 -1.66 10.68
N LYS A 28 -1.11 -1.77 9.34
CA LYS A 28 -2.34 -2.22 8.70
C LYS A 28 -2.50 -3.71 8.93
N ASP A 29 -3.74 -4.11 9.20
CA ASP A 29 -4.08 -5.52 9.24
C ASP A 29 -3.90 -6.11 7.83
N MET A 30 -3.00 -7.10 7.73
CA MET A 30 -2.60 -7.73 6.49
C MET A 30 -2.56 -9.25 6.70
N PRO A 31 -2.92 -10.06 5.68
CA PRO A 31 -2.83 -11.51 5.76
C PRO A 31 -1.42 -11.99 6.14
N GLU A 32 -1.31 -13.19 6.71
CA GLU A 32 0.01 -13.78 7.02
C GLU A 32 0.91 -13.85 5.77
N GLU A 33 0.32 -14.14 4.61
CA GLU A 33 1.02 -14.24 3.34
C GLU A 33 0.26 -13.51 2.24
N THR A 34 0.96 -12.74 1.42
CA THR A 34 0.38 -12.07 0.24
C THR A 34 1.29 -12.28 -0.97
N PRO A 35 0.84 -13.01 -2.01
CA PRO A 35 1.57 -13.10 -3.26
C PRO A 35 1.50 -11.77 -4.01
N LEU A 36 2.63 -11.33 -4.54
CA LEU A 36 2.77 -10.08 -5.27
C LEU A 36 3.37 -10.36 -6.64
N LYS A 37 2.82 -9.71 -7.69
CA LYS A 37 3.34 -9.81 -9.05
C LYS A 37 3.71 -8.44 -9.56
N LEU A 38 4.92 -8.30 -10.10
CA LEU A 38 5.36 -7.03 -10.67
C LEU A 38 4.43 -6.57 -11.81
N SER A 39 3.88 -7.50 -12.58
CA SER A 39 2.89 -7.24 -13.64
C SER A 39 1.62 -6.54 -13.13
N ASP A 40 1.27 -6.66 -11.84
CA ASP A 40 0.10 -5.99 -11.28
C ASP A 40 0.26 -4.47 -11.28
N MET A 41 1.51 -3.98 -11.28
CA MET A 41 1.84 -2.56 -11.39
C MET A 41 1.94 -2.05 -12.84
N TYR A 42 1.87 -2.94 -13.84
CA TYR A 42 1.99 -2.51 -15.24
C TYR A 42 0.75 -1.76 -15.70
N ARG A 43 0.98 -0.61 -16.36
CA ARG A 43 -0.09 0.23 -16.94
C ARG A 43 -0.91 -0.53 -17.98
N LEU A 44 -0.25 -1.33 -18.82
CA LEU A 44 -0.89 -2.19 -19.81
C LEU A 44 -0.84 -3.62 -19.30
N LYS A 45 -2.01 -4.27 -19.21
CA LYS A 45 -2.11 -5.67 -18.83
C LYS A 45 -1.77 -6.53 -20.04
N VAL A 46 -0.81 -7.43 -19.86
CA VAL A 46 -0.30 -8.35 -20.88
C VAL A 46 -0.32 -9.75 -20.27
N GLU A 47 -0.75 -10.75 -21.03
CA GLU A 47 -0.82 -12.13 -20.56
C GLU A 47 0.57 -12.74 -20.31
N ASP A 48 1.54 -12.47 -21.20
CA ASP A 48 2.94 -12.92 -21.12
C ASP A 48 3.90 -11.72 -21.02
N PRO A 49 4.10 -11.14 -19.82
CA PRO A 49 5.06 -10.07 -19.63
C PRO A 49 6.49 -10.60 -19.77
N LYS A 50 7.33 -9.88 -20.53
CA LYS A 50 8.75 -10.26 -20.73
C LYS A 50 9.60 -10.13 -19.46
N LEU A 51 9.14 -9.37 -18.48
CA LEU A 51 9.69 -9.34 -17.14
C LEU A 51 8.55 -9.68 -16.17
N GLN A 52 8.67 -10.81 -15.49
CA GLN A 52 7.78 -11.18 -14.41
C GLN A 52 8.62 -11.47 -13.18
N LEU A 53 8.29 -10.79 -12.08
CA LEU A 53 8.83 -11.09 -10.76
C LEU A 53 7.63 -11.38 -9.86
N GLU A 54 7.67 -12.55 -9.24
CA GLU A 54 6.73 -12.94 -8.20
C GLU A 54 7.47 -12.88 -6.87
N ALA A 55 6.85 -12.24 -5.89
CA ALA A 55 7.37 -12.14 -4.54
C ALA A 55 6.28 -12.53 -3.55
N VAL A 56 6.71 -13.02 -2.40
CA VAL A 56 5.81 -13.34 -1.30
C VAL A 56 6.06 -12.34 -0.17
N MET A 57 5.02 -11.60 0.20
CA MET A 57 5.06 -10.73 1.36
C MET A 57 4.55 -11.47 2.59
N LEU A 58 5.40 -11.60 3.60
CA LEU A 58 5.11 -12.28 4.86
C LEU A 58 4.91 -11.25 5.96
N ASN A 59 3.73 -11.26 6.58
CA ASN A 59 3.44 -10.38 7.69
C ASN A 59 4.08 -10.91 8.99
N ILE A 60 5.05 -10.18 9.54
CA ILE A 60 5.73 -10.54 10.77
C ILE A 60 5.22 -9.79 12.00
N SER A 61 4.29 -8.86 11.84
CA SER A 61 3.75 -8.04 12.94
C SER A 61 2.93 -8.88 13.92
N GLY A 62 3.02 -8.57 15.21
CA GLY A 62 2.24 -9.21 16.26
C GLY A 62 2.45 -10.73 16.31
N SER A 63 1.38 -11.53 16.19
CA SER A 63 1.44 -13.00 16.24
C SER A 63 1.56 -13.68 14.87
N ASN A 64 1.57 -12.92 13.76
CA ASN A 64 1.62 -13.48 12.41
C ASN A 64 2.95 -14.18 12.12
N ASN A 65 2.94 -15.22 11.28
CA ASN A 65 4.13 -15.98 10.87
C ASN A 65 4.97 -16.49 12.07
N SER A 66 4.30 -16.93 13.14
CA SER A 66 4.97 -17.36 14.38
C SER A 66 6.01 -18.46 14.15
N ARG A 67 5.71 -19.45 13.29
CA ARG A 67 6.65 -20.53 12.95
C ARG A 67 7.95 -20.02 12.31
N LEU A 68 7.85 -19.00 11.45
CA LEU A 68 9.02 -18.37 10.82
C LEU A 68 9.86 -17.63 11.87
N LYS A 69 9.21 -16.89 12.77
CA LYS A 69 9.87 -16.20 13.87
C LYS A 69 10.55 -17.18 14.83
N GLU A 70 9.94 -18.32 15.11
CA GLU A 70 10.55 -19.37 15.92
C GLU A 70 11.78 -20.00 15.25
N ALA A 71 11.74 -20.16 13.92
CA ALA A 71 12.86 -20.69 13.15
C ALA A 71 14.04 -19.69 13.02
N CYS A 72 13.77 -18.37 13.13
CA CYS A 72 14.77 -17.31 12.97
C CYS A 72 14.72 -16.32 14.14
N ARG A 73 15.60 -16.52 15.13
CA ARG A 73 15.70 -15.64 16.32
C ARG A 73 15.87 -14.17 15.94
N THR A 74 16.76 -13.84 15.02
CA THR A 74 17.00 -12.44 14.63
C THR A 74 15.74 -11.78 14.06
N LEU A 75 14.97 -12.50 13.24
CA LEU A 75 13.72 -11.98 12.69
C LEU A 75 12.65 -11.81 13.77
N LYS A 76 12.55 -12.77 14.71
CA LYS A 76 11.67 -12.65 15.87
C LYS A 76 12.02 -11.44 16.72
N ASP A 77 13.29 -11.29 17.07
CA ASP A 77 13.75 -10.22 17.93
C ASP A 77 13.54 -8.85 17.24
N TYR A 78 13.74 -8.77 15.92
CA TYR A 78 13.41 -7.58 15.13
C TYR A 78 11.91 -7.25 15.17
N ALA A 79 11.03 -8.23 14.95
CA ALA A 79 9.59 -8.02 15.02
C ALA A 79 9.16 -7.47 16.39
N VAL A 80 9.68 -8.06 17.48
CA VAL A 80 9.42 -7.60 18.86
C VAL A 80 9.91 -6.15 19.06
N TYR A 81 11.13 -5.84 18.61
CA TYR A 81 11.70 -4.48 18.72
C TYR A 81 10.81 -3.43 18.05
N THR A 82 10.43 -3.68 16.80
CA THR A 82 9.57 -2.75 16.05
C THR A 82 8.16 -2.65 16.63
N ASP A 83 7.59 -3.75 17.13
CA ASP A 83 6.28 -3.73 17.79
C ASP A 83 6.30 -2.88 19.06
N LYS A 84 7.38 -2.93 19.85
CA LYS A 84 7.59 -2.04 21.00
C LYS A 84 7.68 -0.58 20.58
N ILE A 85 8.43 -0.24 19.52
CA ILE A 85 8.50 1.14 19.01
C ILE A 85 7.10 1.64 18.65
N ARG A 86 6.30 0.85 17.91
CA ARG A 86 4.93 1.22 17.55
C ARG A 86 4.03 1.42 18.76
N LEU A 87 4.13 0.53 19.75
CA LEU A 87 3.33 0.63 20.96
C LEU A 87 3.64 1.94 21.69
N TYR A 88 4.92 2.27 21.81
CA TYR A 88 5.39 3.46 22.52
C TYR A 88 5.16 4.76 21.75
N SER A 89 5.29 4.76 20.43
CA SER A 89 5.05 5.96 19.62
C SER A 89 3.59 6.44 19.63
N LYS A 90 2.66 5.62 20.14
CA LYS A 90 1.26 6.02 20.35
C LYS A 90 1.08 6.93 21.56
N GLU A 91 1.96 6.85 22.55
CA GLU A 91 1.83 7.53 23.85
C GLU A 91 2.90 8.61 24.07
N GLN A 92 4.03 8.54 23.37
CA GLN A 92 5.18 9.43 23.57
C GLN A 92 5.87 9.79 22.24
N PRO A 93 6.70 10.85 22.20
CA PRO A 93 7.45 11.23 21.00
C PRO A 93 8.30 10.08 20.45
N LEU A 94 8.41 9.99 19.12
CA LEU A 94 9.10 8.89 18.43
C LEU A 94 10.53 8.66 18.95
N ALA A 95 11.30 9.72 19.18
CA ALA A 95 12.66 9.60 19.68
C ALA A 95 12.73 8.97 21.08
N GLU A 96 11.77 9.28 21.96
CA GLU A 96 11.67 8.72 23.31
C GLU A 96 11.16 7.27 23.26
N ALA A 97 10.18 7.00 22.38
CA ALA A 97 9.70 5.65 22.11
C ALA A 97 10.81 4.70 21.65
N VAL A 98 11.67 5.17 20.72
CA VAL A 98 12.80 4.40 20.22
C VAL A 98 13.83 4.14 21.30
N GLU A 99 14.21 5.15 22.10
CA GLU A 99 15.17 4.97 23.21
C GLU A 99 14.66 3.97 24.24
N ARG A 100 13.39 4.11 24.65
CA ARG A 100 12.76 3.16 25.58
C ARG A 100 12.72 1.74 25.01
N ALA A 101 12.34 1.58 23.74
CA ALA A 101 12.30 0.28 23.10
C ALA A 101 13.69 -0.37 23.06
N ILE A 102 14.75 0.40 22.78
CA ILE A 102 16.12 -0.11 22.81
C ILE A 102 16.51 -0.60 24.21
N ASP A 103 16.25 0.19 25.25
CA ASP A 103 16.62 -0.17 26.63
C ASP A 103 15.92 -1.44 27.12
N GLU A 104 14.62 -1.55 26.85
CA GLU A 104 13.86 -2.74 27.18
C GLU A 104 14.32 -3.95 26.38
N CYS A 105 14.58 -3.81 25.08
CA CYS A 105 15.05 -4.92 24.25
C CYS A 105 16.42 -5.44 24.71
N ILE A 106 17.35 -4.56 25.08
CA ILE A 106 18.64 -4.95 25.66
C ILE A 106 18.44 -5.72 26.98
N THR A 107 17.50 -5.28 27.81
CA THR A 107 17.18 -5.91 29.11
C THR A 107 16.52 -7.28 28.93
N GLU A 108 15.66 -7.44 27.94
CA GLU A 108 14.90 -8.66 27.63
C GLU A 108 15.66 -9.66 26.73
N ASP A 109 16.94 -9.39 26.42
CA ASP A 109 17.78 -10.20 25.52
C ASP A 109 17.27 -10.27 24.05
N VAL A 110 16.58 -9.22 23.61
CA VAL A 110 16.05 -9.01 22.26
C VAL A 110 17.00 -8.13 21.47
N LEU A 111 17.61 -8.65 20.38
CA LEU A 111 18.64 -7.95 19.60
C LEU A 111 19.79 -7.36 20.45
N LYS A 112 20.01 -7.89 21.66
CA LYS A 112 20.87 -7.28 22.69
C LYS A 112 22.25 -6.92 22.21
N ASP A 113 22.96 -7.87 21.59
CA ASP A 113 24.32 -7.64 21.09
C ASP A 113 24.36 -6.56 20.02
N PHE A 114 23.37 -6.54 19.12
CA PHE A 114 23.27 -5.56 18.05
C PHE A 114 22.98 -4.17 18.61
N LEU A 115 21.93 -4.04 19.43
CA LEU A 115 21.51 -2.77 20.02
C LEU A 115 22.54 -2.19 20.98
N THR A 116 23.30 -3.04 21.68
CA THR A 116 24.39 -2.59 22.57
C THR A 116 25.55 -2.00 21.77
N LYS A 117 25.92 -2.62 20.65
CA LYS A 117 27.05 -2.18 19.81
C LYS A 117 26.68 -1.02 18.87
N HIS A 118 25.46 -1.00 18.36
CA HIS A 118 25.02 -0.10 17.30
C HIS A 118 23.90 0.85 17.75
N ARG A 119 23.83 1.18 19.05
CA ARG A 119 22.73 1.98 19.61
C ARG A 119 22.39 3.25 18.84
N ALA A 120 23.41 4.09 18.57
CA ALA A 120 23.20 5.39 17.93
C ALA A 120 22.68 5.24 16.49
N GLU A 121 23.20 4.24 15.76
CA GLU A 121 22.79 3.91 14.41
C GLU A 121 21.37 3.34 14.39
N ALA A 122 21.07 2.38 15.27
CA ALA A 122 19.74 1.79 15.42
C ALA A 122 18.68 2.86 15.75
N LYS A 123 19.01 3.81 16.63
CA LYS A 123 18.14 4.94 16.94
C LYS A 123 17.90 5.83 15.72
N ALA A 124 18.98 6.26 15.05
CA ALA A 124 18.89 7.17 13.91
C ALA A 124 18.09 6.53 12.76
N MET A 125 18.38 5.28 12.43
CA MET A 125 17.68 4.52 11.39
C MET A 125 16.21 4.34 11.73
N SER A 126 15.88 3.95 12.97
CA SER A 126 14.48 3.75 13.37
C SER A 126 13.68 5.05 13.32
N ILE A 127 14.25 6.17 13.75
CA ILE A 127 13.57 7.48 13.65
C ILE A 127 13.34 7.83 12.18
N PHE A 128 14.37 7.68 11.34
CA PHE A 128 14.29 8.00 9.93
C PHE A 128 13.22 7.17 9.20
N GLU A 129 13.20 5.85 9.40
CA GLU A 129 12.24 4.93 8.77
C GLU A 129 10.80 5.28 9.16
N TYR A 130 10.54 5.55 10.44
CA TYR A 130 9.20 5.91 10.92
C TYR A 130 8.72 7.27 10.44
N ASP A 131 9.60 8.28 10.42
CA ASP A 131 9.25 9.59 9.87
C ASP A 131 8.94 9.50 8.36
N GLN A 132 9.71 8.68 7.63
CA GLN A 132 9.44 8.42 6.22
C GLN A 132 8.10 7.71 6.00
N GLU A 133 7.78 6.69 6.79
CA GLU A 133 6.48 5.99 6.72
C GLU A 133 5.32 6.96 7.00
N LYS A 134 5.48 7.82 8.00
CA LYS A 134 4.48 8.84 8.35
C LYS A 134 4.28 9.85 7.22
N HIS A 135 5.37 10.35 6.61
CA HIS A 135 5.29 11.28 5.49
C HIS A 135 4.54 10.68 4.30
N ILE A 136 4.92 9.46 3.89
CA ILE A 136 4.26 8.74 2.78
C ILE A 136 2.77 8.52 3.06
N ARG A 137 2.41 8.23 4.32
CA ARG A 137 1.01 8.08 4.72
C ARG A 137 0.23 9.39 4.57
N GLN A 138 0.79 10.50 5.05
CA GLN A 138 0.15 11.83 4.94
C GLN A 138 -0.04 12.22 3.47
N GLU A 139 0.99 12.06 2.63
CA GLU A 139 0.87 12.33 1.19
C GLU A 139 -0.22 11.50 0.52
N ARG A 140 -0.38 10.22 0.92
CA ARG A 140 -1.45 9.36 0.40
C ARG A 140 -2.83 9.78 0.85
N GLU A 141 -2.99 10.20 2.11
CA GLU A 141 -4.24 10.69 2.66
C GLU A 141 -4.65 12.00 1.96
N ASP A 142 -3.70 12.93 1.78
CA ASP A 142 -3.90 14.18 1.04
C ASP A 142 -4.28 13.92 -0.42
N ALA A 143 -3.53 13.06 -1.12
CA ALA A 143 -3.82 12.71 -2.51
C ALA A 143 -5.20 12.03 -2.67
N TRP A 144 -5.61 11.22 -1.69
CA TRP A 144 -6.94 10.59 -1.71
C TRP A 144 -8.05 11.63 -1.51
N GLU A 145 -7.86 12.56 -0.58
CA GLU A 145 -8.82 13.64 -0.32
C GLU A 145 -8.92 14.60 -1.52
N GLU A 146 -7.79 15.00 -2.11
CA GLU A 146 -7.76 15.80 -3.35
C GLU A 146 -8.47 15.07 -4.50
N GLY A 147 -8.20 13.78 -4.69
CA GLY A 147 -8.87 12.97 -5.70
C GLY A 147 -10.38 12.86 -5.47
N ARG A 148 -10.81 12.72 -4.21
CA ARG A 148 -12.22 12.69 -3.81
C ARG A 148 -12.91 14.02 -4.10
N VAL A 149 -12.28 15.14 -3.76
CA VAL A 149 -12.80 16.49 -3.99
C VAL A 149 -12.88 16.78 -5.49
N SER A 150 -11.81 16.48 -6.25
CA SER A 150 -11.80 16.66 -7.71
C SER A 150 -12.88 15.82 -8.39
N GLY A 151 -12.98 14.54 -8.04
CA GLY A 151 -14.00 13.63 -8.57
C GLY A 151 -15.43 14.08 -8.26
N LEU A 152 -15.68 14.60 -7.05
CA LEU A 152 -16.99 15.14 -6.69
C LEU A 152 -17.32 16.40 -7.51
N LYS A 153 -16.35 17.30 -7.67
CA LYS A 153 -16.53 18.54 -8.45
C LYS A 153 -16.77 18.24 -9.93
N GLU A 154 -15.95 17.38 -10.54
CA GLU A 154 -16.12 16.94 -11.92
C GLU A 154 -17.48 16.24 -12.12
N GLY A 155 -17.91 15.43 -11.15
CA GLY A 155 -19.22 14.80 -11.14
C GLY A 155 -20.37 15.81 -11.09
N GLN A 156 -20.27 16.84 -10.23
CA GLN A 156 -21.25 17.92 -10.13
C GLN A 156 -21.33 18.75 -11.42
N ASP A 157 -20.17 19.17 -11.96
CA ASP A 157 -20.11 19.96 -13.19
C ASP A 157 -20.65 19.17 -14.40
N SER A 158 -20.31 17.88 -14.49
CA SER A 158 -20.83 16.99 -15.53
C SER A 158 -22.34 16.76 -15.38
N GLY A 159 -22.81 16.57 -14.15
CA GLY A 159 -24.24 16.42 -13.84
C GLY A 159 -25.05 17.69 -14.17
N LEU A 160 -24.52 18.87 -13.86
CA LEU A 160 -25.13 20.16 -14.21
C LEU A 160 -25.24 20.35 -15.73
N LYS A 161 -24.16 20.11 -16.47
CA LYS A 161 -24.17 20.18 -17.95
C LYS A 161 -25.17 19.20 -18.57
N LEU A 162 -25.26 18.00 -18.02
CA LEU A 162 -26.22 16.99 -18.46
C LEU A 162 -27.66 17.46 -18.20
N ALA A 163 -27.94 17.99 -17.00
CA ALA A 163 -29.24 18.54 -16.66
C ALA A 163 -29.62 19.73 -17.57
N GLU A 164 -28.71 20.68 -17.78
CA GLU A 164 -28.92 21.82 -18.71
C GLU A 164 -29.25 21.34 -20.12
N THR A 165 -28.55 20.31 -20.60
CA THR A 165 -28.80 19.70 -21.92
C THR A 165 -30.20 19.09 -21.99
N ILE A 166 -30.60 18.33 -20.98
CA ILE A 166 -31.93 17.71 -20.88
C ILE A 166 -33.03 18.78 -20.87
N PHE A 167 -32.89 19.80 -20.01
CA PHE A 167 -33.87 20.89 -19.92
C PHE A 167 -33.96 21.71 -21.22
N ARG A 168 -32.84 21.96 -21.89
CA ARG A 168 -32.83 22.65 -23.19
C ARG A 168 -33.58 21.85 -24.26
N LEU A 169 -33.27 20.57 -24.43
CA LEU A 169 -33.95 19.71 -25.40
C LEU A 169 -35.45 19.56 -25.09
N PHE A 170 -35.81 19.49 -23.81
CA PHE A 170 -37.21 19.48 -23.38
C PHE A 170 -37.94 20.77 -23.77
N ARG A 171 -37.31 21.94 -23.56
CA ARG A 171 -37.88 23.24 -23.98
C ARG A 171 -37.99 23.40 -25.50
N GLU A 172 -37.12 22.74 -26.25
CA GLU A 172 -37.19 22.65 -27.72
C GLU A 172 -38.31 21.71 -28.21
N GLY A 173 -39.04 21.05 -27.29
CA GLY A 173 -40.19 20.20 -27.60
C GLY A 173 -39.83 18.76 -28.00
N LYS A 174 -38.60 18.32 -27.71
CA LYS A 174 -38.13 16.95 -27.98
C LYS A 174 -38.84 15.93 -27.08
N THR A 175 -39.09 14.73 -27.60
CA THR A 175 -39.71 13.67 -26.80
C THR A 175 -38.74 13.06 -25.81
N THR A 176 -39.24 12.38 -24.77
CA THR A 176 -38.43 11.71 -23.77
C THR A 176 -37.46 10.68 -24.36
N GLU A 177 -37.84 10.05 -25.47
CA GLU A 177 -37.04 9.06 -26.19
C GLU A 177 -35.89 9.73 -26.97
N GLU A 178 -36.12 10.90 -27.58
CA GLU A 178 -35.08 11.67 -28.29
C GLU A 178 -34.04 12.24 -27.32
N ILE A 179 -34.49 12.71 -26.15
CA ILE A 179 -33.61 13.20 -25.09
C ILE A 179 -32.80 12.04 -24.49
N SER A 180 -33.42 10.87 -24.29
CA SER A 180 -32.74 9.64 -23.86
C SER A 180 -31.60 9.25 -24.81
N ALA A 181 -31.86 9.26 -26.12
CA ALA A 181 -30.85 8.98 -27.13
C ALA A 181 -29.69 10.00 -27.12
N SER A 182 -29.96 11.27 -26.84
CA SER A 182 -28.95 12.34 -26.87
C SER A 182 -28.12 12.46 -25.58
N SER A 183 -28.72 12.15 -24.43
CA SER A 183 -28.11 12.25 -23.10
C SER A 183 -27.48 10.93 -22.62
N GLY A 184 -27.84 9.81 -23.24
CA GLY A 184 -27.41 8.47 -22.82
C GLY A 184 -28.08 7.97 -21.53
N LEU A 185 -29.04 8.71 -20.96
CA LEU A 185 -29.80 8.30 -19.78
C LEU A 185 -31.07 7.53 -20.19
N PRO A 186 -31.50 6.53 -19.40
CA PRO A 186 -32.79 5.86 -19.57
C PRO A 186 -33.97 6.85 -19.54
N ALA A 187 -34.96 6.63 -20.40
CA ALA A 187 -36.14 7.49 -20.50
C ALA A 187 -36.91 7.65 -19.17
N GLU A 188 -36.91 6.63 -18.32
CA GLU A 188 -37.50 6.70 -16.98
C GLU A 188 -36.79 7.71 -16.06
N GLN A 189 -35.44 7.76 -16.09
CA GLN A 189 -34.69 8.75 -15.32
C GLN A 189 -34.94 10.18 -15.84
N ILE A 190 -35.15 10.35 -17.15
CA ILE A 190 -35.48 11.65 -17.74
C ILE A 190 -36.87 12.11 -17.31
N LYS A 191 -37.87 11.22 -17.30
CA LYS A 191 -39.23 11.54 -16.80
C LYS A 191 -39.19 11.95 -15.34
N GLU A 192 -38.37 11.28 -14.53
CA GLU A 192 -38.18 11.63 -13.12
C GLU A 192 -37.52 13.00 -12.95
N LEU A 193 -36.44 13.29 -13.70
CA LEU A 193 -35.77 14.59 -13.71
C LEU A 193 -36.67 15.74 -14.17
N LEU A 194 -37.59 15.48 -15.10
CA LEU A 194 -38.54 16.46 -15.62
C LEU A 194 -39.84 16.56 -14.80
N GLY A 195 -39.97 15.79 -13.72
CA GLY A 195 -41.16 15.81 -12.86
C GLY A 195 -42.43 15.24 -13.53
N GLN A 196 -42.29 14.46 -14.60
CA GLN A 196 -43.40 13.83 -15.34
C GLN A 196 -43.81 12.47 -14.75
N LYS A 197 -43.76 12.31 -13.42
CA LYS A 197 -44.29 11.09 -12.78
C LYS A 197 -45.80 11.02 -13.02
N LYS A 198 -46.24 9.91 -13.63
CA LYS A 198 -47.64 9.47 -13.58
C LYS A 198 -48.01 9.05 -12.17
#